data_AF-A0A352HTB2-F1
#
_entry.id   AF-A0A352HTB2-F1
#
_cell.length_a   1.000
_cell.length_b   1.000
_cell.length_c   1.000
_cell.angle_alpha   90.00
_cell.angle_beta   90.00
_cell.angle_gamma   90.00
#
_symmetry.space_group_name_H-M   'P 1'
#
loop_
_entity.id
_entity.type
_entity.pdbx_description
1 polymer ?
#
loop_
_entity_poly.entity_id
_entity_poly.type
_entity_poly.pdbx_seq_one_letter_code
_entity_poly.pdbx_strand_id
1 'polypeptide(L)'
;MIDVTTLTQLITQFRNTTQSNSVSPETVGSILQKITDILATAGTQANLDIINKWHEALKSAAPALTALSLGADDGDNVYLNTRSVNLYTGEQTELPPLAIRHASAERAGVMRAQQVIDLDNAKNDVSSIRVQIAVINKLLGIGTSDTLYKDAQISCQAIDGKLHILGASKLISQGFVPYLFRNVRKRNPFKLKWATDEQKAKKHCPVKKGWAIMGSRYSVHINGDIVEFSTNPHCFYCCKAEGYTTSPSVLVSRHVRKDGTVSFGLGRSSVSLADPKNPAKERMVRITFGIGFAKPMNPGIASITPANLVSSLATFTIIYDPGSQAWAFSSR
;
A
#
# COMPACT_ATOMS: atom_id res chain seq x y z
N MET A 1 -67.06 42.13 3.94
CA MET A 1 -67.28 42.48 5.36
C MET A 1 -68.78 42.57 5.59
N ILE A 2 -69.34 41.83 6.56
CA ILE A 2 -70.77 41.89 6.87
C ILE A 2 -71.09 43.31 7.31
N ASP A 3 -72.03 43.98 6.64
CA ASP A 3 -72.47 45.33 7.04
C ASP A 3 -73.41 45.21 8.25
N VAL A 4 -72.80 45.08 9.43
CA VAL A 4 -73.49 44.99 10.72
C VAL A 4 -74.28 46.28 11.03
N THR A 5 -73.94 47.38 10.35
CA THR A 5 -74.55 48.71 10.53
C THR A 5 -75.99 48.73 10.03
N THR A 6 -76.25 48.19 8.84
CA THR A 6 -77.61 48.09 8.27
C THR A 6 -78.50 47.12 9.04
N LEU A 7 -77.93 46.02 9.53
CA LEU A 7 -78.66 45.03 10.34
C LEU A 7 -79.07 45.59 11.72
N THR A 8 -78.20 46.38 12.34
CA THR A 8 -78.47 47.07 13.61
C THR A 8 -79.59 48.12 13.46
N GLN A 9 -79.62 48.85 12.34
CA GLN A 9 -80.65 49.84 12.06
C GLN A 9 -82.04 49.20 11.90
N LEU A 10 -82.14 48.09 11.18
CA LEU A 10 -83.41 47.38 10.97
C LEU A 10 -83.95 46.75 12.27
N ILE A 11 -83.09 46.18 13.12
CA ILE A 11 -83.49 45.68 14.45
C ILE A 11 -84.04 46.81 15.33
N THR A 12 -83.43 48.00 15.26
CA THR A 12 -83.90 49.17 16.01
C THR A 12 -85.28 49.62 15.52
N GLN A 13 -85.50 49.66 14.21
CA GLN A 13 -86.82 49.97 13.63
C GLN A 13 -87.89 48.93 14.01
N PHE A 14 -87.52 47.64 14.06
CA PHE A 14 -88.41 46.56 14.52
C PHE A 14 -88.87 46.76 15.97
N ARG A 15 -87.94 47.09 16.88
CA ARG A 15 -88.27 47.35 18.30
C ARG A 15 -89.22 48.53 18.45
N ASN A 16 -88.96 49.61 17.71
CA ASN A 16 -89.80 50.82 17.76
C ASN A 16 -91.23 50.55 17.23
N THR A 17 -91.37 49.73 16.19
CA THR A 17 -92.68 49.40 15.60
C THR A 17 -93.49 48.42 16.45
N THR A 18 -92.85 47.47 17.12
CA THR A 18 -93.53 46.52 18.03
C THR A 18 -93.98 47.17 19.35
N GLN A 19 -93.30 48.21 19.82
CA GLN A 19 -93.64 48.92 21.06
C GLN A 19 -94.87 49.84 20.96
N SER A 20 -95.31 50.19 19.74
CA SER A 20 -96.34 51.22 19.51
C SER A 20 -97.81 50.73 19.54
N ASN A 21 -98.10 49.48 19.94
CA ASN A 21 -99.46 48.90 20.08
C ASN A 21 -100.43 48.94 18.87
N SER A 22 -100.08 49.56 17.73
CA SER A 22 -100.74 49.35 16.43
C SER A 22 -99.82 48.54 15.52
N VAL A 23 -99.72 47.25 15.79
CA VAL A 23 -98.89 46.34 14.99
C VAL A 23 -99.64 46.05 13.69
N SER A 24 -99.34 46.80 12.62
CA SER A 24 -99.67 46.35 11.26
C SER A 24 -98.73 45.18 10.94
N PRO A 25 -99.27 43.96 10.77
CA PRO A 25 -98.47 42.77 10.49
C PRO A 25 -97.56 42.94 9.26
N GLU A 26 -97.98 43.77 8.30
CA GLU A 26 -97.29 44.03 7.04
C GLU A 26 -95.96 44.77 7.27
N THR A 27 -95.95 45.76 8.17
CA THR A 27 -94.76 46.58 8.41
C THR A 27 -93.68 45.78 9.13
N VAL A 28 -94.09 45.01 10.15
CA VAL A 28 -93.22 44.10 10.91
C VAL A 28 -92.70 42.97 10.02
N GLY A 29 -93.57 42.39 9.19
CA GLY A 29 -93.19 41.38 8.20
C GLY A 29 -92.15 41.89 7.20
N SER A 30 -92.29 43.12 6.70
CA SER A 30 -91.33 43.70 5.74
C SER A 30 -89.93 43.90 6.32
N ILE A 31 -89.82 44.26 7.61
CA ILE A 31 -88.55 44.47 8.30
C ILE A 31 -87.88 43.12 8.58
N LEU A 32 -88.66 42.13 9.05
CA LEU A 32 -88.16 40.77 9.26
C LEU A 32 -87.68 40.12 7.96
N GLN A 33 -88.40 40.35 6.85
CA GLN A 33 -87.98 39.86 5.54
C GLN A 33 -86.64 40.47 5.11
N LYS A 34 -86.46 41.80 5.24
CA LYS A 34 -85.18 42.46 4.90
C LYS A 34 -84.00 41.99 5.76
N ILE A 35 -84.22 41.76 7.05
CA ILE A 35 -83.19 41.20 7.94
C ILE A 35 -82.84 39.77 7.49
N THR A 36 -83.85 38.97 7.14
CA THR A 36 -83.66 37.60 6.64
C THR A 36 -82.90 37.58 5.31
N ASP A 37 -83.21 38.50 4.39
CA ASP A 37 -82.57 38.60 3.07
C ASP A 37 -81.09 39.02 3.19
N ILE A 38 -80.76 39.96 4.11
CA ILE A 38 -79.38 40.39 4.37
C ILE A 38 -78.57 39.27 5.05
N LEU A 39 -79.18 38.53 5.99
CA LEU A 39 -78.54 37.37 6.61
C LEU A 39 -78.29 36.25 5.60
N ALA A 40 -79.26 35.99 4.71
CA ALA A 40 -79.14 35.00 3.66
C ALA A 40 -78.00 35.33 2.68
N THR A 41 -77.78 36.62 2.38
CA THR A 41 -76.70 37.07 1.48
C THR A 41 -75.35 37.22 2.18
N ALA A 42 -75.28 37.55 3.47
CA ALA A 42 -74.03 37.67 4.22
C ALA A 42 -73.22 36.36 4.28
N GLY A 43 -73.90 35.22 4.43
CA GLY A 43 -73.26 33.90 4.36
C GLY A 43 -72.63 33.61 2.99
N THR A 44 -73.17 34.18 1.92
CA THR A 44 -72.67 33.97 0.55
C THR A 44 -71.42 34.80 0.26
N GLN A 45 -71.30 36.03 0.77
CA GLN A 45 -70.16 36.91 0.45
C GLN A 45 -68.83 36.43 1.06
N ALA A 46 -68.84 35.96 2.32
CA ALA A 46 -67.62 35.42 2.93
C ALA A 46 -67.11 34.17 2.19
N ASN A 47 -68.03 33.34 1.69
CA ASN A 47 -67.69 32.19 0.86
C ASN A 47 -67.16 32.61 -0.52
N LEU A 48 -67.73 33.66 -1.12
CA LEU A 48 -67.25 34.21 -2.39
C LEU A 48 -65.83 34.79 -2.29
N ASP A 49 -65.49 35.48 -1.20
CA ASP A 49 -64.14 36.03 -0.98
C ASP A 49 -63.10 34.90 -0.90
N ILE A 50 -63.44 33.78 -0.23
CA ILE A 50 -62.59 32.58 -0.18
C ILE A 50 -62.44 31.96 -1.58
N ILE A 51 -63.55 31.79 -2.31
CA ILE A 51 -63.55 31.24 -3.67
C ILE A 51 -62.68 32.08 -4.60
N ASN A 52 -62.79 33.41 -4.54
CA ASN A 52 -61.98 34.33 -5.34
C ASN A 52 -60.48 34.25 -4.99
N LYS A 53 -60.15 34.06 -3.71
CA LYS A 53 -58.76 33.84 -3.28
C LYS A 53 -58.20 32.53 -3.84
N TRP A 54 -58.98 31.45 -3.82
CA TRP A 54 -58.59 30.19 -4.46
C TRP A 54 -58.44 30.33 -5.98
N HIS A 55 -59.34 31.08 -6.61
CA HIS A 55 -59.31 31.33 -8.05
C HIS A 55 -58.02 32.05 -8.50
N GLU A 56 -57.61 33.12 -7.82
CA GLU A 56 -56.36 33.83 -8.14
C GLU A 56 -55.11 33.02 -7.79
N ALA A 57 -55.16 32.20 -6.73
CA ALA A 57 -54.08 31.29 -6.40
C ALA A 57 -53.89 30.21 -7.48
N LEU A 58 -54.96 29.67 -8.05
CA LEU A 58 -54.89 28.68 -9.12
C LEU A 58 -54.33 29.27 -10.42
N LYS A 59 -54.65 30.53 -10.75
CA LYS A 59 -54.10 31.22 -11.94
C LYS A 59 -52.58 31.38 -11.92
N SER A 60 -52.01 31.61 -10.73
CA SER A 60 -50.59 31.88 -10.55
C SER A 60 -49.78 30.63 -10.16
N ALA A 61 -50.46 29.51 -9.90
CA ALA A 61 -49.82 28.25 -9.56
C ALA A 61 -49.07 27.68 -10.77
N ALA A 62 -47.87 27.14 -10.52
CA ALA A 62 -47.16 26.36 -11.52
C ALA A 62 -47.98 25.11 -11.90
N PRO A 63 -47.87 24.61 -13.15
CA PRO A 63 -48.51 23.37 -13.55
C PRO A 63 -48.10 22.21 -12.62
N ALA A 64 -49.06 21.36 -12.26
CA ALA A 64 -48.79 20.19 -11.44
C ALA A 64 -48.39 19.01 -12.33
N LEU A 65 -47.39 18.24 -11.90
CA LEU A 65 -47.06 16.95 -12.50
C LEU A 65 -48.16 15.94 -12.16
N THR A 66 -48.79 15.35 -13.18
CA THR A 66 -49.91 14.42 -13.02
C THR A 66 -49.51 12.98 -13.27
N ALA A 67 -48.50 12.75 -14.11
CA ALA A 67 -48.00 11.42 -14.39
C ALA A 67 -46.49 11.43 -14.62
N LEU A 68 -45.83 10.43 -14.06
CA LEU A 68 -44.47 10.03 -14.36
C LEU A 68 -44.52 8.60 -14.84
N SER A 69 -43.97 8.33 -16.01
CA SER A 69 -43.87 6.98 -16.55
C SER A 69 -42.49 6.75 -17.17
N LEU A 70 -42.08 5.49 -17.21
CA LEU A 70 -40.85 5.11 -17.89
C LEU A 70 -41.03 5.33 -19.40
N GLY A 71 -40.17 6.16 -19.99
CA GLY A 71 -40.09 6.34 -21.42
C GLY A 71 -39.22 5.26 -22.08
N ALA A 72 -38.97 5.41 -23.37
CA ALA A 72 -37.99 4.58 -24.07
C ALA A 72 -36.61 4.76 -23.45
N ASP A 73 -35.83 3.69 -23.34
CA ASP A 73 -34.42 3.73 -22.97
C ASP A 73 -33.55 3.65 -24.23
N ASP A 74 -32.40 4.34 -24.19
CA ASP A 74 -31.33 4.14 -25.17
C ASP A 74 -30.10 3.50 -24.50
N GLY A 75 -29.04 3.27 -25.26
CA GLY A 75 -27.80 2.67 -24.75
C GLY A 75 -27.19 3.43 -23.56
N ASP A 76 -27.51 4.72 -23.41
CA ASP A 76 -26.81 5.66 -22.53
C ASP A 76 -27.73 6.34 -21.49
N ASN A 77 -29.04 6.41 -21.72
CA ASN A 77 -29.99 7.19 -20.94
C ASN A 77 -31.31 6.45 -20.72
N VAL A 78 -31.89 6.66 -19.54
CA VAL A 78 -33.28 6.30 -19.25
C VAL A 78 -34.11 7.58 -19.29
N TYR A 79 -35.15 7.61 -20.12
CA TYR A 79 -36.01 8.78 -20.22
C TYR A 79 -37.27 8.58 -19.36
N LEU A 80 -37.71 9.64 -18.70
CA LEU A 80 -39.01 9.71 -18.04
C LEU A 80 -39.95 10.55 -18.90
N ASN A 81 -41.10 9.97 -19.24
CA ASN A 81 -42.20 10.71 -19.83
C ASN A 81 -42.97 11.39 -18.71
N THR A 82 -43.13 12.70 -18.82
CA THR A 82 -43.73 13.53 -17.78
C THR A 82 -44.89 14.33 -18.35
N ARG A 83 -46.04 14.26 -17.69
CA ARG A 83 -47.23 15.02 -18.06
C ARG A 83 -47.55 16.04 -16.99
N SER A 84 -47.88 17.25 -17.40
CA SER A 84 -48.34 18.30 -16.49
C SER A 84 -49.79 18.67 -16.76
N VAL A 85 -50.45 19.21 -15.74
CA VAL A 85 -51.77 19.83 -15.84
C VAL A 85 -51.73 21.25 -15.32
N ASN A 86 -52.34 22.17 -16.06
CA ASN A 86 -52.60 23.51 -15.57
C ASN A 86 -53.73 23.46 -14.54
N LEU A 87 -53.46 23.90 -13.31
CA LEU A 87 -54.43 23.83 -12.20
C LEU A 87 -55.60 24.81 -12.36
N TYR A 88 -55.48 25.81 -13.24
CA TYR A 88 -56.53 26.78 -13.55
C TYR A 88 -57.39 26.38 -14.75
N THR A 89 -56.78 25.92 -15.84
CA THR A 89 -57.50 25.60 -17.08
C THR A 89 -57.83 24.11 -17.23
N GLY A 90 -57.20 23.24 -16.45
CA GLY A 90 -57.30 21.78 -16.60
C GLY A 90 -56.59 21.23 -17.84
N GLU A 91 -55.91 22.08 -18.61
CA GLU A 91 -55.19 21.70 -19.82
C GLU A 91 -54.01 20.79 -19.49
N GLN A 92 -53.87 19.70 -20.23
CA GLN A 92 -52.81 18.72 -20.03
C GLN A 92 -51.77 18.81 -21.14
N THR A 93 -50.50 18.90 -20.75
CA THR A 93 -49.38 19.03 -21.69
C THR A 93 -48.35 17.95 -21.44
N GLU A 94 -47.90 17.30 -22.51
CA GLU A 94 -46.72 16.43 -22.47
C GLU A 94 -45.47 17.31 -22.41
N LEU A 95 -44.64 17.10 -21.39
CA LEU A 95 -43.39 17.83 -21.25
C LEU A 95 -42.26 17.07 -21.96
N PRO A 96 -41.16 17.77 -22.32
CA PRO A 96 -39.99 17.13 -22.89
C PRO A 96 -39.48 15.97 -22.00
N PRO A 97 -39.07 14.83 -22.59
CA PRO A 97 -38.61 13.69 -21.80
C PRO A 97 -37.44 14.06 -20.88
N LEU A 98 -37.56 13.73 -19.60
CA LEU A 98 -36.52 13.97 -18.62
C LEU A 98 -35.51 12.82 -18.64
N ALA A 99 -34.27 13.10 -19.06
CA ALA A 99 -33.23 12.08 -19.15
C ALA A 99 -32.52 11.87 -17.80
N ILE A 100 -32.57 10.64 -17.30
CA ILE A 100 -31.69 10.11 -16.25
C ILE A 100 -30.46 9.54 -16.94
N ARG A 101 -29.32 10.22 -16.76
CA ARG A 101 -28.06 9.86 -17.43
C ARG A 101 -27.31 8.77 -16.67
N HIS A 102 -26.59 7.93 -17.40
CA HIS A 102 -25.67 6.97 -16.80
C HIS A 102 -24.53 7.66 -16.04
N ALA A 103 -23.96 6.94 -15.07
CA ALA A 103 -22.75 7.41 -14.38
C ALA A 103 -21.54 7.38 -15.33
N SER A 104 -20.84 8.51 -15.46
CA SER A 104 -19.60 8.62 -16.23
C SER A 104 -18.47 9.13 -15.36
N ALA A 105 -17.24 9.11 -15.88
CA ALA A 105 -16.08 9.66 -15.18
C ALA A 105 -16.20 11.17 -14.88
N GLU A 106 -17.09 11.87 -15.57
CA GLU A 106 -17.25 13.31 -15.46
C GLU A 106 -18.43 13.72 -14.57
N ARG A 107 -19.39 12.82 -14.28
CA ARG A 107 -20.62 13.13 -13.53
C ARG A 107 -21.16 11.92 -12.77
N ALA A 108 -21.60 12.14 -11.53
CA ALA A 108 -22.39 11.16 -10.78
C ALA A 108 -23.75 10.97 -11.48
N GLY A 109 -23.95 9.80 -12.11
CA GLY A 109 -25.20 9.41 -12.76
C GLY A 109 -25.77 8.14 -12.15
N VAL A 110 -26.81 7.57 -12.75
CA VAL A 110 -27.46 6.34 -12.27
C VAL A 110 -26.83 5.13 -12.97
N MET A 111 -26.52 4.06 -12.22
CA MET A 111 -25.96 2.83 -12.77
C MET A 111 -27.07 1.81 -13.04
N ARG A 112 -26.96 1.03 -14.13
CA ARG A 112 -27.87 -0.09 -14.39
C ARG A 112 -27.66 -1.19 -13.34
N ALA A 113 -28.72 -1.96 -13.04
CA ALA A 113 -28.65 -3.06 -12.07
C ALA A 113 -27.52 -4.06 -12.39
N GLN A 114 -27.33 -4.39 -13.68
CA GLN A 114 -26.23 -5.26 -14.11
C GLN A 114 -24.85 -4.65 -13.83
N GLN A 115 -24.67 -3.35 -14.03
CA GLN A 115 -23.39 -2.67 -13.78
C GLN A 115 -23.04 -2.65 -12.29
N VAL A 116 -24.04 -2.57 -11.41
CA VAL A 116 -23.84 -2.68 -9.95
C VAL A 116 -23.39 -4.10 -9.60
N ILE A 117 -24.03 -5.12 -10.18
CA ILE A 117 -23.63 -6.53 -10.01
C ILE A 117 -22.21 -6.77 -10.50
N ASP A 118 -21.85 -6.26 -11.67
CA ASP A 118 -20.52 -6.43 -12.25
C ASP A 118 -19.44 -5.73 -11.39
N LEU A 119 -19.74 -4.56 -10.82
CA LEU A 119 -18.86 -3.87 -9.88
C LEU A 119 -18.68 -4.63 -8.56
N ASP A 120 -19.76 -5.19 -8.00
CA ASP A 120 -19.69 -5.98 -6.78
C ASP A 120 -18.87 -7.25 -7.01
N ASN A 121 -19.05 -7.92 -8.15
CA ASN A 121 -18.23 -9.06 -8.56
C ASN A 121 -16.76 -8.67 -8.70
N ALA A 122 -16.46 -7.58 -9.40
CA ALA A 122 -15.09 -7.09 -9.56
C ALA A 122 -14.43 -6.75 -8.21
N LYS A 123 -15.18 -6.13 -7.29
CA LYS A 123 -14.72 -5.83 -5.93
C LYS A 123 -14.40 -7.10 -5.14
N ASN A 124 -15.24 -8.13 -5.27
CA ASN A 124 -15.04 -9.43 -4.63
C ASN A 124 -13.81 -10.16 -5.21
N ASP A 125 -13.66 -10.14 -6.53
CA ASP A 125 -12.51 -10.73 -7.22
C ASP A 125 -11.20 -10.03 -6.82
N VAL A 126 -11.17 -8.70 -6.78
CA VAL A 126 -10.00 -7.93 -6.33
C VAL A 126 -9.65 -8.24 -4.87
N SER A 127 -10.66 -8.39 -4.00
CA SER A 127 -10.47 -8.80 -2.61
C SER A 127 -9.85 -10.21 -2.52
N SER A 128 -10.36 -11.15 -3.31
CA SER A 128 -9.84 -12.51 -3.40
C SER A 128 -8.40 -12.55 -3.91
N ILE A 129 -8.11 -11.82 -4.99
CA ILE A 129 -6.76 -11.67 -5.56
C ILE A 129 -5.79 -11.13 -4.50
N ARG A 130 -6.20 -10.12 -3.72
CA ARG A 130 -5.36 -9.57 -2.64
C ARG A 130 -4.98 -10.63 -1.60
N VAL A 131 -5.92 -11.47 -1.20
CA VAL A 131 -5.66 -12.57 -0.25
C VAL A 131 -4.71 -13.60 -0.87
N GLN A 132 -4.93 -13.99 -2.12
CA GLN A 132 -4.06 -14.94 -2.82
C GLN A 132 -2.64 -14.41 -2.99
N ILE A 133 -2.48 -13.12 -3.36
CA ILE A 133 -1.17 -12.47 -3.47
C ILE A 133 -0.45 -12.47 -2.12
N ALA A 134 -1.15 -12.21 -1.00
CA ALA A 134 -0.53 -12.28 0.32
C ALA A 134 -0.04 -13.69 0.67
N VAL A 135 -0.80 -14.73 0.30
CA VAL A 135 -0.40 -16.14 0.47
C VAL A 135 0.80 -16.47 -0.41
N ILE A 136 0.76 -16.09 -1.70
CA ILE A 136 1.86 -16.30 -2.65
C ILE A 136 3.13 -15.59 -2.17
N ASN A 137 3.04 -14.35 -1.70
CA ASN A 137 4.17 -13.61 -1.15
C ASN A 137 4.76 -14.29 0.09
N LYS A 138 3.89 -14.84 0.96
CA LYS A 138 4.32 -15.64 2.11
C LYS A 138 5.01 -16.95 1.69
N LEU A 139 4.50 -17.64 0.66
CA LEU A 139 5.07 -18.89 0.15
C LEU A 139 6.39 -18.66 -0.60
N LEU A 140 6.49 -17.57 -1.36
CA LEU A 140 7.67 -17.23 -2.17
C LEU A 140 8.73 -16.45 -1.38
N GLY A 141 8.41 -15.98 -0.17
CA GLY A 141 9.29 -15.11 0.61
C GLY A 141 9.56 -13.76 -0.07
N ILE A 142 8.68 -13.34 -0.99
CA ILE A 142 8.78 -12.06 -1.70
C ILE A 142 7.96 -11.06 -0.91
N GLY A 143 8.59 -10.38 0.05
CA GLY A 143 7.99 -9.24 0.74
C GLY A 143 7.67 -8.13 -0.25
N THR A 144 6.44 -7.60 -0.20
CA THR A 144 6.06 -6.36 -0.88
C THR A 144 6.93 -5.23 -0.36
N SER A 145 7.81 -4.73 -1.22
CA SER A 145 8.41 -3.39 -1.27
C SER A 145 8.17 -2.50 -0.04
N ASP A 146 8.99 -2.71 0.98
CA ASP A 146 9.47 -1.68 1.92
C ASP A 146 10.62 -2.21 2.79
N THR A 147 10.91 -3.51 2.73
CA THR A 147 12.11 -4.10 3.29
C THR A 147 13.13 -4.39 2.20
N LEU A 148 13.96 -3.39 1.91
CA LEU A 148 15.28 -3.51 1.28
C LEU A 148 16.27 -4.30 2.19
N TYR A 149 15.77 -5.23 2.98
CA TYR A 149 16.54 -6.08 3.88
C TYR A 149 16.59 -7.45 3.25
N LYS A 150 17.79 -7.87 2.89
CA LYS A 150 18.12 -9.27 2.60
C LYS A 150 17.42 -10.15 3.65
N ASP A 151 16.46 -10.98 3.25
CA ASP A 151 15.49 -11.69 4.13
C ASP A 151 16.10 -12.66 5.15
N ALA A 152 17.42 -12.70 5.26
CA ALA A 152 18.11 -13.23 6.41
C ALA A 152 19.28 -12.30 6.77
N GLN A 153 19.04 -11.39 7.71
CA GLN A 153 20.12 -10.72 8.43
C GLN A 153 20.85 -11.77 9.26
N ILE A 154 22.11 -12.01 8.89
CA ILE A 154 23.04 -12.82 9.66
C ILE A 154 24.12 -11.92 10.25
N SER A 155 24.60 -12.30 11.43
CA SER A 155 25.73 -11.64 12.11
C SER A 155 26.66 -12.68 12.70
N CYS A 156 27.94 -12.35 12.80
CA CYS A 156 28.94 -13.21 13.41
C CYS A 156 29.33 -12.65 14.78
N GLN A 157 29.40 -13.51 15.79
CA GLN A 157 29.88 -13.18 17.13
C GLN A 157 31.02 -14.10 17.54
N ALA A 158 32.04 -13.55 18.18
CA ALA A 158 33.11 -14.35 18.76
C ALA A 158 32.77 -14.62 20.24
N ILE A 159 32.48 -15.86 20.59
CA ILE A 159 32.13 -16.29 21.96
C ILE A 159 33.10 -17.41 22.34
N ASP A 160 33.77 -17.30 23.47
CA ASP A 160 34.71 -18.30 24.00
C ASP A 160 35.77 -18.77 22.98
N GLY A 161 36.29 -17.84 22.17
CA GLY A 161 37.30 -18.14 21.15
C GLY A 161 36.77 -18.90 19.93
N LYS A 162 35.46 -19.12 19.83
CA LYS A 162 34.78 -19.74 18.67
C LYS A 162 33.92 -18.71 17.95
N LEU A 163 33.70 -18.95 16.66
CA LEU A 163 32.85 -18.10 15.84
C LEU A 163 31.43 -18.65 15.82
N HIS A 164 30.47 -17.83 16.23
CA HIS A 164 29.04 -18.12 16.19
C HIS A 164 28.36 -17.29 15.11
N ILE A 165 27.36 -17.86 14.44
CA ILE A 165 26.58 -17.17 13.41
C ILE A 165 25.10 -17.13 13.79
N LEU A 166 24.58 -15.92 13.99
CA LEU A 166 23.19 -15.70 14.36
C LEU A 166 22.32 -15.61 13.10
N GLY A 167 21.11 -16.16 13.15
CA GLY A 167 20.13 -16.09 12.06
C GLY A 167 20.36 -17.10 10.92
N ALA A 168 21.29 -18.04 11.07
CA ALA A 168 21.63 -19.03 10.04
C ALA A 168 20.66 -20.23 9.96
N SER A 169 19.99 -20.60 11.05
CA SER A 169 19.25 -21.87 11.16
C SER A 169 18.15 -22.01 10.10
N LYS A 170 17.41 -20.92 9.83
CA LYS A 170 16.36 -20.88 8.79
C LYS A 170 16.95 -21.10 7.39
N LEU A 171 18.10 -20.51 7.09
CA LEU A 171 18.75 -20.64 5.79
C LEU A 171 19.26 -22.07 5.55
N ILE A 172 19.81 -22.69 6.60
CA ILE A 172 20.27 -24.08 6.54
C ILE A 172 19.08 -25.03 6.33
N SER A 173 17.96 -24.82 7.04
CA SER A 173 16.74 -25.63 6.82
C SER A 173 16.16 -25.52 5.41
N GLN A 174 16.38 -24.38 4.75
CA GLN A 174 15.96 -24.13 3.37
C GLN A 174 16.95 -24.67 2.33
N GLY A 175 18.04 -25.31 2.78
CA GLY A 175 19.05 -25.93 1.90
C GLY A 175 20.11 -24.96 1.37
N PHE A 176 20.22 -23.75 1.91
CA PHE A 176 21.31 -22.84 1.56
C PHE A 176 22.61 -23.22 2.27
N VAL A 177 23.74 -22.92 1.61
CA VAL A 177 25.08 -23.31 2.10
C VAL A 177 25.92 -22.06 2.37
N PRO A 178 26.73 -22.02 3.44
CA PRO A 178 27.62 -20.91 3.72
C PRO A 178 28.81 -20.86 2.75
N TYR A 179 29.15 -19.65 2.32
CA TYR A 179 30.35 -19.35 1.54
C TYR A 179 31.21 -18.35 2.28
N LEU A 180 32.52 -18.64 2.31
CA LEU A 180 33.51 -17.78 2.91
C LEU A 180 34.01 -16.75 1.89
N PHE A 181 34.11 -15.50 2.32
CA PHE A 181 34.64 -14.39 1.57
C PHE A 181 35.80 -13.75 2.32
N ARG A 182 36.77 -13.26 1.54
CA ARG A 182 37.85 -12.41 2.06
C ARG A 182 37.89 -11.11 1.27
N ASN A 183 38.33 -10.05 1.93
CA ASN A 183 38.57 -8.80 1.25
C ASN A 183 39.85 -8.91 0.41
N VAL A 184 39.75 -8.66 -0.89
CA VAL A 184 40.87 -8.74 -1.82
C VAL A 184 41.05 -7.43 -2.57
N ARG A 185 42.30 -7.17 -2.93
CA ARG A 185 42.69 -6.10 -3.85
C ARG A 185 43.16 -6.76 -5.15
N LYS A 186 42.32 -6.78 -6.19
CA LYS A 186 42.60 -7.48 -7.46
C LYS A 186 42.52 -6.53 -8.66
N ARG A 187 43.27 -6.88 -9.71
CA ARG A 187 43.11 -6.34 -11.06
C ARG A 187 42.42 -7.40 -11.92
N ASN A 188 41.20 -7.13 -12.37
CA ASN A 188 40.51 -8.07 -13.25
C ASN A 188 41.12 -8.00 -14.66
N PRO A 189 41.24 -9.13 -15.38
CA PRO A 189 41.57 -9.11 -16.79
C PRO A 189 40.56 -8.25 -17.55
N PHE A 190 41.04 -7.48 -18.51
CA PHE A 190 40.18 -6.63 -19.31
C PHE A 190 39.41 -7.51 -20.31
N LYS A 191 38.12 -7.77 -20.05
CA LYS A 191 37.24 -8.63 -20.87
C LYS A 191 35.97 -7.89 -21.33
N LEU A 192 36.11 -6.63 -21.75
CA LEU A 192 34.97 -5.85 -22.25
C LEU A 192 34.75 -6.14 -23.73
N LYS A 193 33.58 -6.70 -24.08
CA LYS A 193 33.17 -6.94 -25.47
C LYS A 193 32.99 -5.65 -26.29
N TRP A 194 32.71 -4.53 -25.62
CA TRP A 194 32.40 -3.23 -26.23
C TRP A 194 33.45 -2.15 -25.94
N ALA A 195 34.68 -2.55 -25.65
CA ALA A 195 35.76 -1.61 -25.36
C ALA A 195 36.34 -0.97 -26.63
N THR A 196 36.73 0.30 -26.53
CA THR A 196 37.50 1.02 -27.55
C THR A 196 38.88 0.37 -27.76
N ASP A 197 39.48 0.53 -28.94
CA ASP A 197 40.74 -0.15 -29.28
C ASP A 197 41.92 0.24 -28.37
N GLU A 198 41.98 1.49 -27.89
CA GLU A 198 42.93 1.93 -26.86
C GLU A 198 42.77 1.20 -25.53
N GLN A 199 41.54 0.80 -25.20
CA GLN A 199 41.23 0.10 -23.95
C GLN A 199 41.52 -1.40 -24.07
N LYS A 200 41.36 -2.00 -25.26
CA LYS A 200 41.75 -3.39 -25.56
C LYS A 200 43.25 -3.63 -25.42
N ALA A 201 44.08 -2.61 -25.62
CA ALA A 201 45.53 -2.70 -25.42
C ALA A 201 45.92 -2.95 -23.93
N LYS A 202 45.04 -2.64 -22.97
CA LYS A 202 45.30 -2.84 -21.54
C LYS A 202 45.02 -4.29 -21.14
N LYS A 203 46.05 -5.01 -20.67
CA LYS A 203 45.91 -6.39 -20.17
C LYS A 203 44.99 -6.51 -18.94
N HIS A 204 44.88 -5.46 -18.12
CA HIS A 204 44.15 -5.48 -16.85
C HIS A 204 43.41 -4.16 -16.56
N CYS A 205 42.26 -4.27 -15.88
CA CYS A 205 41.51 -3.14 -15.32
C CYS A 205 42.26 -2.48 -14.13
N PRO A 206 41.86 -1.26 -13.73
CA PRO A 206 42.32 -0.64 -12.49
C PRO A 206 42.11 -1.54 -11.27
N VAL A 207 42.95 -1.33 -10.26
CA VAL A 207 42.89 -2.10 -9.01
C VAL A 207 41.59 -1.77 -8.28
N LYS A 208 40.77 -2.80 -8.00
CA LYS A 208 39.55 -2.66 -7.19
C LYS A 208 39.68 -3.46 -5.90
N LYS A 209 39.16 -2.89 -4.81
CA LYS A 209 38.97 -3.60 -3.54
C LYS A 209 37.55 -4.17 -3.52
N GLY A 210 37.39 -5.36 -2.94
CA GLY A 210 36.08 -5.97 -2.80
C GLY A 210 36.16 -7.37 -2.22
N TRP A 211 34.99 -7.96 -2.01
CA TRP A 211 34.86 -9.31 -1.51
C TRP A 211 35.08 -10.33 -2.63
N ALA A 212 35.96 -11.30 -2.39
CA ALA A 212 36.10 -12.46 -3.25
C ALA A 212 35.88 -13.73 -2.44
N ILE A 213 35.21 -14.69 -3.06
CA ILE A 213 35.03 -16.02 -2.51
C ILE A 213 36.39 -16.67 -2.20
N MET A 214 36.47 -17.29 -1.03
CA MET A 214 37.60 -18.04 -0.54
C MET A 214 37.13 -19.47 -0.31
N GLY A 215 37.28 -20.31 -1.34
CA GLY A 215 36.90 -21.71 -1.30
C GLY A 215 35.59 -22.01 -2.01
N SER A 216 34.82 -22.95 -1.47
CA SER A 216 33.58 -23.46 -2.07
C SER A 216 32.54 -23.81 -1.00
N ARG A 217 31.45 -24.49 -1.42
CA ARG A 217 30.40 -25.02 -0.54
C ARG A 217 30.91 -25.95 0.58
N TYR A 218 32.13 -26.46 0.46
CA TYR A 218 32.73 -27.37 1.44
C TYR A 218 33.61 -26.65 2.48
N SER A 219 33.93 -25.37 2.25
CA SER A 219 34.93 -24.65 3.07
C SER A 219 34.43 -24.25 4.44
N VAL A 220 33.12 -24.12 4.61
CA VAL A 220 32.48 -23.75 5.86
C VAL A 220 31.38 -24.76 6.16
N HIS A 221 31.33 -25.23 7.39
CA HIS A 221 30.24 -26.00 7.94
C HIS A 221 29.68 -25.26 9.15
N ILE A 222 28.39 -25.47 9.41
CA ILE A 222 27.71 -24.87 10.54
C ILE A 222 27.08 -25.99 11.35
N ASN A 223 27.56 -26.13 12.59
CA ASN A 223 27.09 -27.12 13.54
C ASN A 223 26.29 -26.39 14.63
N GLY A 224 24.96 -26.39 14.49
CA GLY A 224 24.08 -25.53 15.27
C GLY A 224 24.32 -24.06 14.92
N ASP A 225 24.91 -23.31 15.85
CA ASP A 225 25.30 -21.91 15.66
C ASP A 225 26.81 -21.72 15.49
N ILE A 226 27.60 -22.78 15.67
CA ILE A 226 29.07 -22.72 15.61
C ILE A 226 29.52 -22.85 14.16
N VAL A 227 30.39 -21.93 13.74
CA VAL A 227 31.03 -21.96 12.43
C VAL A 227 32.32 -22.78 12.52
N GLU A 228 32.41 -23.79 11.66
CA GLU A 228 33.58 -24.63 11.52
C GLU A 228 34.16 -24.49 10.10
N PHE A 229 35.48 -24.50 10.00
CA PHE A 229 36.22 -24.32 8.76
C PHE A 229 36.87 -25.64 8.33
N SER A 230 36.90 -25.89 7.03
CA SER A 230 37.54 -27.09 6.48
C SER A 230 39.04 -27.13 6.80
N THR A 231 39.52 -28.25 7.32
CA THR A 231 40.95 -28.48 7.63
C THR A 231 41.83 -28.70 6.39
N ASN A 232 41.23 -28.77 5.20
CA ASN A 232 41.96 -28.98 3.96
C ASN A 232 42.95 -27.82 3.70
N PRO A 233 44.04 -28.05 2.97
CA PRO A 233 44.87 -26.97 2.46
C PRO A 233 44.06 -26.03 1.55
N HIS A 234 44.43 -24.74 1.48
CA HIS A 234 43.67 -23.72 0.72
C HIS A 234 43.49 -24.07 -0.78
N CYS A 235 44.41 -24.85 -1.37
CA CYS A 235 44.30 -25.33 -2.75
C CYS A 235 43.21 -26.40 -2.96
N PHE A 236 42.76 -27.06 -1.88
CA PHE A 236 41.75 -28.12 -1.88
C PHE A 236 40.41 -27.68 -1.28
N TYR A 237 40.20 -26.37 -1.11
CA TYR A 237 38.90 -25.82 -0.69
C TYR A 237 37.78 -26.01 -1.72
N CYS A 238 38.09 -26.44 -2.93
CA CYS A 238 37.11 -26.89 -3.92
C CYS A 238 36.71 -28.37 -3.75
N CYS A 239 37.44 -29.15 -2.96
CA CYS A 239 37.14 -30.56 -2.72
C CYS A 239 36.29 -30.72 -1.45
N LYS A 240 35.72 -31.92 -1.27
CA LYS A 240 35.02 -32.28 -0.03
C LYS A 240 36.00 -32.16 1.15
N ALA A 241 35.56 -31.57 2.26
CA ALA A 241 36.39 -31.42 3.44
C ALA A 241 36.70 -32.78 4.08
N GLU A 242 37.95 -32.99 4.48
CA GLU A 242 38.38 -34.17 5.26
C GLU A 242 37.95 -34.05 6.73
N GLY A 243 37.89 -32.82 7.24
CA GLY A 243 37.42 -32.49 8.59
C GLY A 243 37.09 -31.01 8.73
N TYR A 244 36.48 -30.66 9.86
CA TYR A 244 36.09 -29.31 10.22
C TYR A 244 36.67 -28.92 11.57
N THR A 245 37.09 -27.67 11.73
CA THR A 245 37.64 -27.15 12.99
C THR A 245 37.17 -25.73 13.25
N THR A 246 37.08 -25.37 14.53
CA THR A 246 36.77 -24.01 14.98
C THR A 246 38.03 -23.14 15.11
N SER A 247 39.23 -23.64 14.78
CA SER A 247 40.45 -22.85 14.97
C SER A 247 40.64 -21.78 13.88
N PRO A 248 40.92 -20.51 14.23
CA PRO A 248 41.20 -19.45 13.26
C PRO A 248 42.49 -19.69 12.44
N SER A 249 43.39 -20.53 12.94
CA SER A 249 44.69 -20.82 12.31
C SER A 249 44.57 -21.49 10.92
N VAL A 250 43.44 -22.14 10.64
CA VAL A 250 43.17 -22.77 9.33
C VAL A 250 42.89 -21.74 8.24
N LEU A 251 42.33 -20.59 8.61
CA LEU A 251 42.10 -19.49 7.67
C LEU A 251 43.38 -18.73 7.35
N VAL A 252 44.28 -18.60 8.34
CA VAL A 252 45.53 -17.86 8.20
C VAL A 252 46.66 -18.61 8.93
N SER A 253 47.56 -19.21 8.15
CA SER A 253 48.70 -19.95 8.69
C SER A 253 49.88 -19.04 8.99
N ARG A 254 50.47 -19.17 10.20
CA ARG A 254 51.77 -18.59 10.55
C ARG A 254 52.88 -19.37 9.84
N HIS A 255 53.80 -18.65 9.21
CA HIS A 255 54.93 -19.23 8.48
C HIS A 255 56.22 -18.45 8.79
N VAL A 256 57.21 -19.15 9.32
CA VAL A 256 58.55 -18.61 9.53
C VAL A 256 59.36 -18.83 8.26
N ARG A 257 59.80 -17.74 7.64
CA ARG A 257 60.66 -17.80 6.45
C ARG A 257 62.07 -18.25 6.84
N LYS A 258 62.86 -18.63 5.84
CA LYS A 258 64.27 -19.02 6.01
C LYS A 258 65.14 -17.91 6.63
N ASP A 259 64.73 -16.65 6.46
CA ASP A 259 65.36 -15.46 7.03
C ASP A 259 64.96 -15.18 8.50
N GLY A 260 64.18 -16.07 9.13
CA GLY A 260 63.67 -15.91 10.48
C GLY A 260 62.46 -14.96 10.59
N THR A 261 62.05 -14.31 9.49
CA THR A 261 60.90 -13.39 9.50
C THR A 261 59.59 -14.16 9.54
N VAL A 262 58.76 -13.84 10.54
CA VAL A 262 57.44 -14.42 10.67
C VAL A 262 56.48 -13.73 9.71
N SER A 263 55.75 -14.52 8.93
CA SER A 263 54.82 -14.03 7.91
C SER A 263 53.58 -14.91 7.88
N PHE A 264 52.54 -14.45 7.17
CA PHE A 264 51.39 -15.29 6.86
C PHE A 264 51.01 -15.16 5.39
N GLY A 265 50.38 -16.20 4.85
CA GLY A 265 49.86 -16.22 3.49
C GLY A 265 48.53 -15.48 3.37
N LEU A 266 48.43 -14.56 2.42
CA LEU A 266 47.18 -13.89 2.05
C LEU A 266 46.98 -14.00 0.54
N GLY A 267 46.40 -15.12 0.09
CA GLY A 267 46.21 -15.39 -1.33
C GLY A 267 47.55 -15.68 -2.03
N ARG A 268 47.90 -14.89 -3.05
CA ARG A 268 49.18 -15.03 -3.78
C ARG A 268 50.33 -14.22 -3.16
N SER A 269 50.05 -13.45 -2.12
CA SER A 269 51.05 -12.62 -1.42
C SER A 269 51.29 -13.16 -0.01
N SER A 270 52.47 -12.90 0.54
CA SER A 270 52.76 -13.10 1.96
C SER A 270 52.92 -11.75 2.65
N VAL A 271 52.39 -11.62 3.86
CA VAL A 271 52.45 -10.41 4.67
C VAL A 271 53.37 -10.66 5.85
N SER A 272 54.34 -9.77 6.05
CA SER A 272 55.23 -9.84 7.21
C SER A 272 54.50 -9.41 8.49
N LEU A 273 54.68 -10.20 9.55
CA LEU A 273 54.26 -9.89 10.91
C LEU A 273 55.30 -9.09 11.68
N ALA A 274 56.51 -8.87 11.13
CA ALA A 274 57.48 -7.96 11.73
C ALA A 274 56.98 -6.50 11.68
N ASP A 275 57.25 -5.74 12.73
CA ASP A 275 56.98 -4.30 12.76
C ASP A 275 57.91 -3.57 11.75
N PRO A 276 57.36 -2.76 10.82
CA PRO A 276 58.17 -1.95 9.91
C PRO A 276 59.21 -1.05 10.59
N LYS A 277 58.94 -0.61 11.83
CA LYS A 277 59.84 0.24 12.61
C LYS A 277 60.83 -0.54 13.47
N ASN A 278 60.48 -1.76 13.87
CA ASN A 278 61.35 -2.61 14.68
C ASN A 278 61.19 -4.09 14.25
N PRO A 279 62.05 -4.57 13.33
CA PRO A 279 61.95 -5.93 12.79
C PRO A 279 62.07 -7.05 13.83
N ALA A 280 62.61 -6.76 15.03
CA ALA A 280 62.72 -7.73 16.12
C ALA A 280 61.40 -7.96 16.87
N LYS A 281 60.39 -7.12 16.65
CA LYS A 281 59.07 -7.23 17.28
C LYS A 281 58.01 -7.63 16.26
N GLU A 282 57.12 -8.53 16.67
CA GLU A 282 55.92 -8.86 15.91
C GLU A 282 54.83 -7.80 16.16
N ARG A 283 54.07 -7.47 15.12
CA ARG A 283 52.97 -6.50 15.18
C ARG A 283 51.61 -7.20 15.17
N MET A 284 50.63 -6.55 15.81
CA MET A 284 49.25 -6.98 15.73
C MET A 284 48.69 -6.74 14.32
N VAL A 285 48.05 -7.76 13.74
CA VAL A 285 47.43 -7.69 12.41
C VAL A 285 45.98 -8.11 12.49
N ARG A 286 45.09 -7.33 11.85
CA ARG A 286 43.65 -7.61 11.78
C ARG A 286 43.24 -7.91 10.36
N ILE A 287 42.52 -9.01 10.15
CA ILE A 287 42.06 -9.46 8.84
C ILE A 287 40.57 -9.71 8.90
N THR A 288 39.81 -9.06 8.02
CA THR A 288 38.35 -9.19 7.97
C THR A 288 37.92 -10.21 6.92
N PHE A 289 37.07 -11.12 7.34
CA PHE A 289 36.40 -12.12 6.52
C PHE A 289 34.90 -11.89 6.55
N GLY A 290 34.19 -12.54 5.62
CA GLY A 290 32.74 -12.50 5.55
C GLY A 290 32.16 -13.88 5.28
N ILE A 291 31.02 -14.20 5.86
CA ILE A 291 30.24 -15.39 5.55
C ILE A 291 28.89 -14.93 5.01
N GLY A 292 28.45 -15.59 3.94
CA GLY A 292 27.13 -15.38 3.35
C GLY A 292 26.55 -16.68 2.83
N PHE A 293 25.24 -16.77 2.79
CA PHE A 293 24.53 -17.95 2.29
C PHE A 293 24.03 -17.72 0.88
N ALA A 294 24.18 -18.75 0.06
CA ALA A 294 23.62 -18.82 -1.28
C ALA A 294 23.20 -20.25 -1.61
N LYS A 295 22.56 -20.41 -2.77
CA LYS A 295 22.21 -21.72 -3.29
C LYS A 295 23.45 -22.61 -3.40
N PRO A 296 23.34 -23.93 -3.12
CA PRO A 296 24.46 -24.85 -3.27
C PRO A 296 24.90 -24.88 -4.73
N MET A 297 26.17 -24.62 -4.97
CA MET A 297 26.78 -24.63 -6.30
C MET A 297 28.02 -25.51 -6.25
N ASN A 298 28.16 -26.37 -7.26
CA ASN A 298 29.36 -27.18 -7.36
C ASN A 298 30.56 -26.31 -7.79
N PRO A 299 31.75 -26.57 -7.23
CA PRO A 299 32.97 -25.89 -7.60
C PRO A 299 33.21 -25.93 -9.12
N GLY A 300 33.65 -24.81 -9.70
CA GLY A 300 34.02 -24.73 -11.12
C GLY A 300 32.89 -24.30 -12.07
N ILE A 301 31.63 -24.25 -11.63
CA ILE A 301 30.49 -23.86 -12.49
C ILE A 301 30.41 -22.34 -12.66
N ALA A 302 30.33 -21.59 -11.57
CA ALA A 302 30.30 -20.13 -11.59
C ALA A 302 30.90 -19.53 -10.32
N SER A 303 31.31 -18.27 -10.38
CA SER A 303 31.81 -17.54 -9.21
C SER A 303 30.65 -16.90 -8.46
N ILE A 304 30.49 -17.23 -7.19
CA ILE A 304 29.54 -16.56 -6.30
C ILE A 304 30.14 -15.22 -5.88
N THR A 305 29.35 -14.15 -6.04
CA THR A 305 29.67 -12.82 -5.56
C THR A 305 28.70 -12.40 -4.46
N PRO A 306 28.99 -11.36 -3.67
CA PRO A 306 28.05 -10.86 -2.66
C PRO A 306 26.65 -10.49 -3.19
N ALA A 307 26.51 -10.25 -4.50
CA ALA A 307 25.23 -9.99 -5.16
C ALA A 307 24.38 -11.26 -5.36
N ASN A 308 25.00 -12.45 -5.32
CA ASN A 308 24.32 -13.73 -5.45
C ASN A 308 23.89 -14.32 -4.10
N LEU A 309 24.14 -13.60 -2.99
CA LEU A 309 23.79 -14.04 -1.64
C LEU A 309 22.31 -13.81 -1.36
N VAL A 310 21.70 -14.78 -0.70
CA VAL A 310 20.33 -14.69 -0.16
C VAL A 310 20.35 -14.00 1.21
N SER A 311 21.45 -14.10 1.94
CA SER A 311 21.65 -13.46 3.25
C SER A 311 22.45 -12.16 3.17
N SER A 312 22.44 -11.39 4.27
CA SER A 312 23.49 -10.39 4.51
C SER A 312 24.88 -11.04 4.53
N LEU A 313 25.93 -10.24 4.31
CA LEU A 313 27.29 -10.73 4.46
C LEU A 313 27.71 -10.46 5.91
N ALA A 314 27.69 -11.49 6.75
CA ALA A 314 28.14 -11.37 8.13
C ALA A 314 29.66 -11.28 8.15
N THR A 315 30.20 -10.18 8.69
CA THR A 315 31.65 -9.96 8.74
C THR A 315 32.21 -10.32 10.11
N PHE A 316 33.41 -10.88 10.12
CA PHE A 316 34.16 -11.17 11.35
C PHE A 316 35.63 -10.87 11.13
N THR A 317 36.37 -10.63 12.22
CA THR A 317 37.79 -10.30 12.15
C THR A 317 38.60 -11.38 12.85
N ILE A 318 39.76 -11.69 12.28
CA ILE A 318 40.79 -12.50 12.94
C ILE A 318 41.93 -11.56 13.28
N ILE A 319 42.39 -11.62 14.53
CA ILE A 319 43.47 -10.79 15.06
C ILE A 319 44.65 -11.70 15.39
N TYR A 320 45.83 -11.34 14.89
CA TYR A 320 47.09 -11.90 15.37
C TYR A 320 47.52 -11.15 16.61
N ASP A 321 47.68 -11.86 17.73
CA ASP A 321 48.23 -11.31 18.95
C ASP A 321 49.73 -11.66 19.07
N PRO A 322 50.64 -10.66 19.07
CA PRO A 322 52.07 -10.87 19.27
C PRO A 322 52.43 -11.50 20.61
N GLY A 323 51.62 -11.29 21.65
CA GLY A 323 51.89 -11.81 23.00
C GLY A 323 51.71 -13.32 23.09
N SER A 324 50.59 -13.82 22.55
CA SER A 324 50.27 -15.25 22.49
C SER A 324 50.79 -15.97 21.24
N GLN A 325 51.33 -15.23 20.25
CA GLN A 325 51.75 -15.73 18.93
C GLN A 325 50.67 -16.54 18.20
N ALA A 326 49.40 -16.27 18.51
CA ALA A 326 48.25 -17.02 18.06
C ALA A 326 47.25 -16.11 17.34
N TRP A 327 46.38 -16.74 16.55
CA TRP A 327 45.25 -16.07 15.92
C TRP A 327 44.01 -16.24 16.81
N ALA A 328 43.25 -15.17 16.99
CA ALA A 328 41.99 -15.17 17.73
C ALA A 328 40.87 -14.54 16.90
N PHE A 329 39.62 -14.99 17.10
CA PHE A 329 38.46 -14.31 16.53
C PHE A 329 38.10 -13.07 17.34
N SER A 330 37.63 -12.05 16.63
CA SER A 330 37.07 -10.83 17.20
C SER A 330 35.84 -10.46 16.39
N SER A 331 34.72 -10.29 17.07
CA SER A 331 33.55 -9.61 16.50
C SER A 331 33.71 -8.09 16.66
N ARG A 332 33.10 -7.37 15.72
CA ARG A 332 33.06 -5.92 15.70
C ARG A 332 31.83 -5.41 16.43
#